data_AF-A0A6B1CWV6-F1
#
_entry.id   AF-A0A6B1CWV6-F1
#
_cell.length_a   1.000
_cell.length_b   1.000
_cell.length_c   1.000
_cell.angle_alpha   90.00
_cell.angle_beta   90.00
_cell.angle_gamma   90.00
#
_symmetry.space_group_name_H-M   'P 1'
#
loop_
_entity.id
_entity.type
_entity.pdbx_description
1 polymer ?
#
loop_
_entity_poly.entity_id
_entity_poly.type
_entity_poly.pdbx_seq_one_letter_code
_entity_poly.pdbx_strand_id
1 'polypeptide(L)'
;MRESHIMKIHYGTALAAVGLVAVHILMRMADGYHESLEFANVLANYQFIPYAGLLEIILILLSIHGFNGLRVILLELHQGRSYEKAVSYGCVAGMVALIAYGSRTIVMANMGMI
;
A
#
# COMPACT_ATOMS: atom_id res chain seq x y z
N MET A 1 -2.12 5.00 20.91
CA MET A 1 -2.43 6.23 20.15
C MET A 1 -3.93 6.52 20.29
N ARG A 2 -4.36 7.77 20.41
CA ARG A 2 -5.80 8.09 20.46
C ARG A 2 -6.44 7.76 19.11
N GLU A 3 -7.67 7.27 19.12
CA GLU A 3 -8.41 6.91 17.90
C GLU A 3 -8.50 8.08 16.91
N SER A 4 -8.67 9.30 17.40
CA SER A 4 -8.71 10.50 16.56
C SER A 4 -7.43 10.75 15.76
N HIS A 5 -6.26 10.32 16.26
CA HIS A 5 -5.01 10.39 15.50
C HIS A 5 -4.93 9.30 14.44
N ILE A 6 -5.39 8.09 14.75
CA ILE A 6 -5.46 6.99 13.78
C ILE A 6 -6.35 7.41 12.59
N MET A 7 -7.49 8.03 12.86
CA MET A 7 -8.40 8.49 11.80
C MET A 7 -7.83 9.65 10.99
N LYS A 8 -7.11 10.60 11.61
CA LYS A 8 -6.40 11.65 10.86
C LYS A 8 -5.35 11.07 9.92
N ILE A 9 -4.60 10.06 10.38
CA ILE A 9 -3.64 9.33 9.53
C ILE A 9 -4.40 8.67 8.37
N HIS A 10 -5.49 7.96 8.65
CA HIS A 10 -6.28 7.29 7.62
C HIS A 10 -6.76 8.24 6.52
N TYR A 11 -7.28 9.42 6.88
CA TYR A 11 -7.69 10.43 5.90
C TYR A 11 -6.50 11.02 5.14
N GLY A 12 -5.40 11.33 5.83
CA GLY A 12 -4.19 11.84 5.19
C GLY A 12 -3.60 10.84 4.19
N THR A 13 -3.55 9.56 4.56
CA THR A 13 -3.09 8.48 3.67
C THR A 13 -4.01 8.29 2.48
N ALA A 14 -5.33 8.46 2.63
CA ALA A 14 -6.28 8.39 1.53
C ALA A 14 -6.02 9.49 0.49
N LEU A 15 -5.90 10.74 0.94
CA LEU A 15 -5.69 11.89 0.07
C LEU A 15 -4.37 11.78 -0.70
N ALA A 16 -3.29 11.40 0.00
CA ALA A 16 -1.99 11.19 -0.64
C ALA A 16 -2.02 10.02 -1.63
N ALA A 17 -2.69 8.91 -1.27
CA ALA A 17 -2.80 7.74 -2.15
C ALA A 17 -3.56 8.06 -3.43
N VAL A 18 -4.64 8.85 -3.39
CA VAL A 18 -5.39 9.24 -4.60
C VAL A 18 -4.49 9.89 -5.63
N GLY A 19 -3.66 10.86 -5.22
CA GLY A 19 -2.74 11.54 -6.13
C GLY A 19 -1.66 10.61 -6.71
N LEU A 20 -1.02 9.81 -5.87
CA LEU A 20 0.07 8.93 -6.31
C LEU A 20 -0.43 7.76 -7.15
N VAL A 21 -1.58 7.17 -6.81
CA VAL A 21 -2.20 6.11 -7.61
C VAL A 21 -2.64 6.65 -8.97
N ALA A 22 -3.13 7.89 -9.05
CA ALA A 22 -3.41 8.52 -10.35
C ALA A 22 -2.14 8.62 -11.21
N VAL A 23 -1.01 9.06 -10.63
CA VAL A 23 0.30 9.07 -11.32
C VAL A 23 0.71 7.65 -11.76
N HIS A 24 0.54 6.65 -10.89
CA HIS A 24 0.82 5.26 -11.23
C HIS A 24 0.00 4.76 -12.44
N ILE A 25 -1.31 5.07 -12.47
CA ILE A 25 -2.20 4.72 -13.58
C ILE A 25 -1.77 5.44 -14.87
N LEU A 26 -1.47 6.74 -14.81
CA LEU A 26 -1.02 7.50 -15.98
C LEU A 26 0.27 6.91 -16.57
N MET A 27 1.20 6.47 -15.72
CA MET A 27 2.42 5.78 -16.15
C MET A 27 2.13 4.43 -16.84
N ARG A 28 1.04 3.73 -16.50
CA ARG A 28 0.62 2.52 -17.24
C ARG A 28 0.03 2.86 -18.61
N MET A 29 -0.52 4.05 -18.78
CA MET A 29 -1.15 4.47 -20.03
C MET A 29 -0.18 5.14 -21.00
N ALA A 30 0.95 5.65 -20.53
CA ALA A 30 1.93 6.40 -21.32
C ALA A 30 2.59 5.56 -22.43
N ASP A 31 2.99 4.32 -22.12
CA ASP A 31 3.70 3.43 -23.05
C ASP A 31 2.76 2.43 -23.75
N GLY A 32 1.45 2.68 -23.75
CA GLY A 32 0.44 1.73 -24.19
C GLY A 32 0.15 0.66 -23.12
N TYR A 33 -1.12 0.49 -22.76
CA TYR A 33 -1.49 -0.30 -21.59
C TYR A 33 -0.96 -1.74 -21.62
N HIS A 34 -1.05 -2.44 -22.76
CA HIS A 34 -0.57 -3.82 -22.85
C HIS A 34 0.95 -3.94 -22.70
N GLU A 35 1.71 -3.08 -23.37
CA GLU A 35 3.18 -3.07 -23.28
C GLU A 35 3.62 -2.75 -21.85
N SER A 36 2.92 -1.83 -21.17
CA SER A 36 3.23 -1.46 -19.77
C SER A 36 3.11 -2.61 -18.75
N LEU A 37 2.42 -3.69 -19.12
CA LEU A 37 2.23 -4.89 -18.30
C LEU A 37 3.23 -6.00 -18.60
N GLU A 38 4.01 -5.87 -19.67
CA GLU A 38 5.04 -6.86 -19.99
C GLU A 38 6.10 -6.90 -18.90
N PHE A 39 6.58 -8.10 -18.59
CA PHE A 39 7.53 -8.33 -17.49
C PHE A 39 8.77 -7.43 -17.60
N ALA A 40 9.34 -7.30 -18.80
CA ALA A 40 10.52 -6.47 -19.02
C ALA A 40 10.24 -4.98 -18.71
N ASN A 41 9.09 -4.46 -19.13
CA ASN A 41 8.70 -3.07 -18.88
C ASN A 41 8.35 -2.85 -17.40
N VAL A 42 7.69 -3.80 -16.74
CA VAL A 42 7.44 -3.75 -15.30
C VAL A 42 8.76 -3.79 -14.51
N LEU A 43 9.71 -4.64 -14.90
CA LEU A 43 11.03 -4.72 -14.26
C LEU A 43 11.83 -3.43 -14.46
N ALA A 44 11.82 -2.85 -15.67
CA ALA A 44 12.45 -1.56 -15.93
C ALA A 44 11.89 -0.45 -15.04
N ASN A 45 10.57 -0.47 -14.77
CA ASN A 45 9.93 0.44 -13.83
C ASN A 45 10.40 0.25 -12.38
N TYR A 46 10.63 -0.99 -11.93
CA TYR A 46 11.22 -1.26 -10.61
C TYR A 46 12.69 -0.86 -10.52
N GLN A 47 13.44 -0.89 -11.62
CA GLN A 47 14.85 -0.47 -11.68
C GLN A 47 15.00 1.05 -11.75
N PHE A 48 13.98 1.76 -12.25
CA PHE A 48 13.96 3.22 -12.26
C PHE A 48 13.66 3.79 -10.85
N ILE A 49 14.72 4.20 -10.14
CA ILE A 49 14.69 4.61 -8.73
C ILE A 49 13.56 5.59 -8.37
N PRO A 50 13.30 6.69 -9.13
CA PRO A 50 12.21 7.60 -8.80
C PRO A 50 10.84 6.92 -8.78
N TYR A 51 10.57 6.03 -9.74
CA TYR A 51 9.31 5.32 -9.81
C TYR A 51 9.24 4.18 -8.79
N ALA A 52 10.34 3.47 -8.54
CA ALA A 52 10.43 2.49 -7.45
C ALA A 52 10.11 3.14 -6.08
N GLY A 53 10.63 4.34 -5.82
CA GLY A 53 10.31 5.13 -4.63
C GLY A 53 8.82 5.52 -4.57
N LEU A 54 8.22 5.91 -5.69
CA LEU A 54 6.78 6.17 -5.77
C LEU A 54 5.96 4.92 -5.45
N LEU A 55 6.34 3.75 -5.98
CA LEU A 55 5.67 2.47 -5.69
C LEU A 55 5.78 2.09 -4.22
N GLU A 56 6.94 2.31 -3.58
CA GLU A 56 7.14 2.08 -2.15
C GLU A 56 6.24 2.99 -1.30
N ILE A 57 6.13 4.27 -1.65
CA ILE A 57 5.25 5.21 -0.95
C ILE A 57 3.79 4.79 -1.11
N ILE A 58 3.36 4.40 -2.32
CA ILE A 58 2.00 3.89 -2.56
C ILE A 58 1.72 2.65 -1.69
N LEU A 59 2.65 1.69 -1.66
CA LEU A 59 2.55 0.47 -0.86
C LEU A 59 2.29 0.81 0.61
N ILE A 60 3.08 1.71 1.19
CA ILE A 60 2.96 2.11 2.60
C ILE A 60 1.62 2.81 2.83
N LEU A 61 1.26 3.79 2.00
CA LEU A 61 0.03 4.56 2.16
C LEU A 61 -1.22 3.69 2.05
N LEU A 62 -1.31 2.85 1.02
CA LEU A 62 -2.45 1.94 0.82
C LEU A 62 -2.51 0.87 1.91
N SER A 63 -1.37 0.37 2.39
CA SER A 63 -1.36 -0.58 3.50
C SER A 63 -1.93 0.06 4.78
N ILE A 64 -1.46 1.26 5.14
CA ILE A 64 -1.99 1.98 6.32
C ILE A 64 -3.46 2.31 6.15
N HIS A 65 -3.84 2.90 5.01
CA HIS A 65 -5.22 3.30 4.73
C HIS A 65 -6.16 2.08 4.73
N GLY A 66 -5.81 1.06 3.95
CA GLY A 66 -6.62 -0.13 3.72
C GLY A 66 -6.81 -0.96 4.99
N PHE A 67 -5.75 -1.25 5.74
CA PHE A 67 -5.88 -2.02 6.98
C PHE A 67 -6.58 -1.24 8.09
N ASN A 68 -6.43 0.08 8.17
CA ASN A 68 -7.23 0.86 9.12
C ASN A 68 -8.71 0.91 8.71
N GLY A 69 -9.00 1.06 7.41
CA GLY A 69 -10.37 1.00 6.90
C GLY A 69 -11.02 -0.36 7.18
N LEU A 70 -10.30 -1.45 6.93
CA LEU A 70 -10.74 -2.80 7.26
C LEU A 70 -11.01 -2.97 8.76
N ARG A 71 -10.11 -2.47 9.62
CA ARG A 71 -10.32 -2.46 11.07
C ARG A 71 -11.64 -1.78 11.41
N VAL A 72 -11.87 -0.56 10.91
CA VAL A 72 -13.10 0.20 11.19
C VAL A 72 -14.35 -0.60 10.77
N ILE A 73 -14.38 -1.12 9.54
CA ILE A 73 -15.49 -1.93 9.03
C ILE A 73 -15.76 -3.14 9.94
N LEU A 74 -14.72 -3.90 10.29
CA LEU A 74 -14.87 -5.09 11.12
C LEU A 74 -15.41 -4.75 12.53
N LEU A 75 -14.94 -3.66 13.13
CA LEU A 75 -15.41 -3.20 14.44
C LEU A 75 -16.85 -2.66 14.41
N GLU A 76 -17.32 -2.19 13.26
CA GLU A 76 -18.74 -1.82 13.05
C GLU A 76 -19.63 -3.05 12.92
N LEU A 77 -19.12 -4.15 12.33
CA LEU A 77 -19.86 -5.40 12.18
C LEU A 77 -20.03 -6.17 13.50
N HIS A 78 -19.04 -6.11 14.38
CA HIS A 78 -19.10 -6.75 15.69
C HIS A 78 -18.29 -6.01 16.75
N GLN A 79 -18.88 -5.88 17.94
CA GLN A 79 -18.28 -5.19 19.09
C GLN A 79 -18.05 -6.16 20.24
N GLY A 80 -16.93 -6.01 20.95
CA GLY A 80 -16.57 -6.88 22.05
C GLY A 80 -15.08 -6.87 22.34
N ARG A 81 -14.71 -6.85 23.63
CA ARG A 81 -13.33 -6.62 24.07
C ARG A 81 -12.29 -7.58 23.47
N SER A 82 -12.64 -8.86 23.29
CA SER A 82 -11.74 -9.84 22.69
C SER A 82 -11.63 -9.67 21.17
N TYR A 83 -12.77 -9.42 20.52
CA TYR A 83 -12.84 -9.22 19.07
C TYR A 83 -12.11 -7.94 18.65
N GLU A 84 -12.35 -6.83 19.35
CA GLU A 84 -11.70 -5.54 19.09
C GLU A 84 -10.17 -5.64 19.14
N LYS A 85 -9.65 -6.37 20.13
CA LYS A 85 -8.22 -6.65 20.24
C LYS A 85 -7.74 -7.49 19.07
N ALA A 86 -8.43 -8.60 18.77
CA ALA A 86 -8.04 -9.50 17.69
C ALA A 86 -7.99 -8.78 16.34
N VAL A 87 -9.04 -8.02 15.99
CA VAL A 87 -9.10 -7.22 14.76
C VAL A 87 -7.99 -6.18 14.73
N SER A 88 -7.81 -5.42 15.82
CA SER A 88 -6.80 -4.35 15.85
C SER A 88 -5.38 -4.90 15.67
N TYR A 89 -5.02 -5.97 16.39
CA TYR A 89 -3.70 -6.60 16.23
C TYR A 89 -3.56 -7.28 14.87
N GLY A 90 -4.60 -7.94 14.37
CA GLY A 90 -4.61 -8.59 13.07
C GLY A 90 -4.37 -7.59 11.93
N CYS A 91 -5.06 -6.45 11.94
CA CYS A 91 -4.86 -5.41 10.93
C CYS A 91 -3.47 -4.78 10.99
N VAL A 92 -2.92 -4.56 12.20
CA VAL A 92 -1.53 -4.07 12.34
C VAL A 92 -0.52 -5.10 11.83
N ALA A 93 -0.67 -6.37 12.20
CA ALA A 93 0.23 -7.44 11.74
C ALA A 93 0.16 -7.61 10.23
N GLY A 94 -1.05 -7.61 9.64
CA GLY A 94 -1.26 -7.69 8.20
C GLY A 94 -0.64 -6.51 7.45
N MET A 95 -0.80 -5.28 7.98
CA MET A 95 -0.17 -4.08 7.45
C MET A 95 1.35 -4.20 7.41
N VAL A 96 1.97 -4.60 8.53
CA VAL A 96 3.43 -4.77 8.62
C VAL A 96 3.92 -5.87 7.66
N ALA A 97 3.21 -7.00 7.60
CA ALA A 97 3.55 -8.10 6.72
C ALA A 97 3.48 -7.71 5.24
N LEU A 98 2.43 -6.99 4.84
CA LEU A 98 2.25 -6.52 3.46
C LEU A 98 3.34 -5.53 3.06
N ILE A 99 3.64 -4.55 3.92
CA ILE A 99 4.73 -3.60 3.71
C ILE A 99 6.05 -4.37 3.56
N ALA A 100 6.42 -5.21 4.53
CA ALA A 100 7.69 -5.93 4.49
C ALA A 100 7.85 -6.80 3.23
N TYR A 101 6.79 -7.52 2.83
CA TYR A 101 6.81 -8.37 1.63
C TYR A 101 6.87 -7.55 0.33
N GLY A 102 6.09 -6.47 0.25
CA GLY A 102 6.09 -5.58 -0.90
C GLY A 102 7.42 -4.84 -1.07
N SER A 103 7.97 -4.28 0.02
CA SER A 103 9.28 -3.61 0.01
C SER A 103 10.39 -4.59 -0.38
N ARG A 104 10.35 -5.84 0.13
CA ARG A 104 11.29 -6.89 -0.31
C ARG A 104 11.22 -7.10 -1.83
N THR A 105 10.01 -7.17 -2.38
CA THR A 105 9.82 -7.36 -3.83
C THR A 105 10.39 -6.19 -4.62
N ILE A 106 10.10 -4.95 -4.21
CA ILE A 106 10.63 -3.72 -4.85
C ILE A 106 12.16 -3.71 -4.81
N VAL A 107 12.75 -3.97 -3.65
CA VAL A 107 14.22 -3.97 -3.48
C VAL A 107 14.87 -5.07 -4.31
N MET A 108 14.33 -6.28 -4.30
CA MET A 108 14.88 -7.38 -5.10
C MET A 108 14.83 -7.09 -6.60
N ALA A 109 13.71 -6.55 -7.09
CA ALA A 109 13.54 -6.19 -8.50
C ALA A 109 14.48 -5.05 -8.91
N ASN A 110 14.59 -4.02 -8.05
CA ASN A 110 15.50 -2.90 -8.27
C ASN A 110 16.98 -3.34 -8.34
N MET A 111 17.37 -4.31 -7.50
CA MET A 111 18.73 -4.88 -7.47
C MET A 111 18.99 -5.95 -8.56
N GLY A 112 18.02 -6.28 -9.42
CA GLY A 112 18.16 -7.30 -10.45
C GLY A 112 18.30 -8.73 -9.91
N MET A 113 17.69 -9.02 -8.77
CA MET A 113 17.71 -10.35 -8.12
C MET A 113 16.49 -11.22 -8.45
N ILE A 114 15.70 -10.83 -9.45
CA ILE A 114 14.50 -11.54 -9.94
C ILE A 114 14.56 -11.63 -11.47
#